data_AF-A0A1F8ZXM0-F1
#
_entry.id   AF-A0A1F8ZXM0-F1
#
_cell.length_a   1.000
_cell.length_b   1.000
_cell.length_c   1.000
_cell.angle_alpha   90.00
_cell.angle_beta   90.00
_cell.angle_gamma   90.00
#
_symmetry.space_group_name_H-M   'P 1'
#
loop_
_entity.id
_entity.type
_entity.pdbx_description
1 polymer ?
#
loop_
_entity_poly.entity_id
_entity_poly.type
_entity_poly.pdbx_seq_one_letter_code
_entity_poly.pdbx_strand_id
1 'polypeptide(L)' 'MGKPREKEERVNLDGMKTIIDQLEQLLIELKGLGGEMPVIEKNVKAMMSFIHVLKFGVSDVAEVAKSENFS' A
#
# COMPACT_ATOMS: atom_id res chain seq x y z
N MET A 1 -17.92 -22.75 -28.70
CA MET A 1 -17.60 -22.66 -27.26
C MET A 1 -16.39 -21.74 -27.13
N GLY A 2 -16.60 -20.50 -26.68
CA GLY A 2 -15.50 -19.56 -26.45
C GLY A 2 -14.81 -19.90 -25.13
N LYS A 3 -13.49 -20.04 -25.13
CA LYS A 3 -12.70 -20.15 -23.89
C LYS A 3 -13.06 -18.99 -22.95
N PRO A 4 -13.19 -19.21 -21.63
CA PRO A 4 -13.26 -18.11 -20.70
C PRO A 4 -11.91 -17.39 -20.76
N ARG A 5 -11.92 -16.13 -21.21
CA ARG A 5 -10.76 -15.25 -21.03
C ARG A 5 -10.62 -15.08 -19.52
N GLU A 6 -9.53 -15.58 -18.95
CA GLU A 6 -9.07 -15.20 -17.64
C GLU A 6 -9.17 -13.67 -17.56
N LYS A 7 -10.01 -13.16 -16.67
CA LYS A 7 -10.07 -11.72 -16.42
C LYS A 7 -8.69 -11.36 -15.88
N GLU A 8 -7.85 -10.74 -16.70
CA GLU A 8 -6.66 -10.04 -16.21
C GLU A 8 -7.13 -9.14 -15.06
N GLU A 9 -6.77 -9.49 -13.83
CA GLU A 9 -6.91 -8.59 -12.69
C GLU A 9 -6.01 -7.39 -12.98
N ARG A 10 -6.59 -6.35 -13.58
CA ARG A 10 -5.90 -5.08 -13.72
C ARG A 10 -5.57 -4.59 -12.32
N VAL A 11 -4.29 -4.44 -12.03
CA VAL A 11 -3.81 -3.93 -10.74
C VAL A 11 -4.37 -2.51 -10.57
N ASN A 12 -5.24 -2.34 -9.57
CA ASN A 12 -5.80 -1.03 -9.23
C ASN A 12 -4.83 -0.24 -8.35
N LEU A 13 -3.83 0.39 -8.97
CA LEU A 13 -2.76 1.11 -8.28
C LEU A 13 -3.25 2.32 -7.49
N ASP A 14 -4.27 3.04 -7.98
CA ASP A 14 -4.81 4.21 -7.29
C ASP A 14 -5.62 3.81 -6.05
N GLY A 15 -6.34 2.68 -6.13
CA GLY A 15 -6.97 2.06 -4.96
C GLY A 15 -5.95 1.64 -3.92
N MET A 16 -4.83 1.03 -4.34
CA MET A 16 -3.75 0.64 -3.43
C MET A 16 -3.11 1.86 -2.74
N LYS A 17 -2.81 2.94 -3.48
CA LYS A 17 -2.28 4.19 -2.89
C LYS A 17 -3.22 4.74 -1.82
N THR A 18 -4.52 4.82 -2.15
CA THR A 18 -5.54 5.32 -1.23
C THR A 18 -5.59 4.50 0.07
N ILE A 19 -5.53 3.17 -0.04
CA ILE A 19 -5.53 2.28 1.14
C ILE A 19 -4.25 2.48 1.96
N ILE A 20 -3.09 2.60 1.33
CA ILE A 20 -1.82 2.81 2.02
C ILE A 20 -1.83 4.15 2.79
N ASP A 21 -2.36 5.21 2.20
CA ASP A 21 -2.47 6.51 2.85
C ASP A 21 -3.46 6.47 4.03
N GLN A 22 -4.59 5.77 3.88
CA GLN A 22 -5.54 5.56 4.99
C GLN A 22 -4.91 4.78 6.15
N LEU A 23 -4.14 3.73 5.86
CA LEU A 23 -3.43 2.96 6.88
C LEU A 23 -2.41 3.83 7.61
N GLU A 24 -1.72 4.73 6.91
CA GLU A 24 -0.75 5.64 7.54
C GLU A 24 -1.43 6.57 8.54
N GLN A 25 -2.57 7.15 8.17
CA GLN A 25 -3.35 7.99 9.08
C GLN A 25 -3.84 7.22 10.30
N LEU A 26 -4.36 6.01 10.12
CA LEU A 26 -4.78 5.15 11.24
C LEU A 26 -3.63 4.81 12.19
N LEU A 27 -2.40 4.62 11.67
CA LEU A 27 -1.23 4.39 12.52
C LEU A 27 -0.79 5.64 13.28
N ILE A 28 -0.92 6.83 12.68
CA ILE A 28 -0.68 8.11 13.36
C ILE A 28 -1.67 8.29 14.51
N GLU A 29 -2.95 8.02 14.27
CA GLU A 29 -4.00 8.06 15.29
C GLU A 29 -3.73 7.04 16.41
N LEU A 30 -3.43 5.78 16.05
CA LEU A 30 -3.09 4.73 17.01
C LEU A 30 -1.88 5.11 17.87
N LYS A 31 -0.87 5.75 17.29
CA LYS A 31 0.29 6.27 18.02
C LYS A 31 -0.11 7.34 19.03
N GLY A 32 -1.02 8.23 18.65
CA GLY A 32 -1.53 9.30 19.52
C GLY A 32 -2.38 8.76 20.68
N LEU A 33 -3.23 7.77 20.40
CA LEU A 33 -4.11 7.16 21.41
C LEU A 33 -3.37 6.24 22.38
N GLY A 34 -2.36 5.51 21.89
CA GLY A 34 -1.60 4.51 22.64
C GLY A 34 -0.17 4.91 22.97
N GLY A 35 0.13 6.21 22.98
CA GLY A 35 1.44 6.72 23.36
C GLY A 35 1.86 6.23 24.75
N GLU A 36 3.16 6.02 24.96
CA GLU A 36 3.72 5.51 26.22
C GLU A 36 3.43 4.03 26.53
N MET A 37 2.64 3.34 25.68
CA MET A 37 2.48 1.88 25.74
C MET A 37 3.53 1.22 24.84
N PRO A 38 4.57 0.54 25.38
CA PRO A 38 5.71 0.06 24.60
C PRO A 38 5.32 -0.91 23.47
N VAL A 39 4.27 -1.72 23.69
CA VAL A 39 3.74 -2.65 22.68
C VAL A 39 3.13 -1.91 21.49
N ILE A 40 2.43 -0.80 21.73
CA ILE A 40 1.83 0.02 20.68
C ILE A 40 2.93 0.74 19.91
N GLU A 41 3.89 1.37 20.61
CA GLU A 41 5.00 2.07 19.97
C GLU A 41 5.82 1.17 19.06
N LYS A 42 6.16 -0.05 19.52
CA LYS A 42 6.90 -1.02 18.72
C LYS A 42 6.13 -1.44 17.47
N ASN A 43 4.84 -1.73 17.62
CA ASN A 43 4.01 -2.19 16.51
C ASN A 43 3.76 -1.07 15.50
N VAL A 44 3.40 0.13 15.96
CA VAL A 44 3.25 1.32 15.11
C VAL A 44 4.53 1.58 14.33
N LYS A 45 5.69 1.54 14.99
CA LYS A 45 6.99 1.74 14.31
C LYS A 45 7.21 0.71 13.19
N ALA A 46 6.99 -0.57 13.47
CA ALA A 46 7.13 -1.62 12.46
C ALA A 46 6.16 -1.44 11.29
N MET A 47 4.90 -1.13 11.58
CA MET A 47 3.87 -0.91 10.56
C MET A 47 4.16 0.33 9.72
N MET A 48 4.65 1.42 10.30
CA MET A 48 5.09 2.61 9.56
C MET A 48 6.25 2.30 8.62
N SER A 49 7.20 1.44 9.03
CA SER A 49 8.25 0.96 8.12
C SER A 49 7.68 0.15 6.95
N PHE A 50 6.68 -0.71 7.19
CA PHE A 50 6.02 -1.44 6.10
C PHE A 50 5.27 -0.51 5.14
N ILE A 51 4.54 0.49 5.66
CA ILE A 51 3.87 1.49 4.82
C ILE A 51 4.86 2.19 3.89
N HIS A 52 6.02 2.56 4.41
CA HIS A 52 7.06 3.19 3.60
C HIS A 52 7.49 2.31 2.42
N VAL A 53 7.73 1.02 2.68
CA VAL A 53 8.07 0.04 1.63
C VAL A 53 6.94 -0.11 0.62
N LEU A 54 5.68 -0.16 1.08
CA LEU A 54 4.51 -0.28 0.20
C LEU A 54 4.35 0.95 -0.72
N LYS A 55 4.58 2.16 -0.20
CA LYS A 55 4.54 3.40 -1.00
C LYS A 55 5.56 3.36 -2.14
N PHE A 56 6.77 2.88 -1.87
CA PHE A 56 7.78 2.69 -2.91
C PHE A 56 7.38 1.60 -3.90
N GLY A 57 7.02 0.40 -3.42
CA GLY A 57 6.66 -0.71 -4.31
C GLY A 57 5.50 -0.37 -5.24
N VAL A 58 4.46 0.34 -4.77
CA VAL A 58 3.35 0.79 -5.63
C VAL A 58 3.80 1.85 -6.64
N SER A 59 4.75 2.71 -6.28
CA SER A 59 5.33 3.69 -7.20
C SER A 59 6.14 3.01 -8.30
N ASP A 60 6.96 2.01 -7.94
CA ASP A 60 7.77 1.22 -8.88
C ASP A 60 6.88 0.47 -9.87
N VAL A 61 5.83 -0.21 -9.37
CA VAL A 61 4.86 -0.90 -10.24
C VAL A 61 4.15 0.10 -11.16
N ALA A 62 3.80 1.29 -10.67
CA ALA A 62 3.19 2.33 -11.49
C ALA A 62 4.13 2.87 -12.58
N GLU A 63 5.44 2.91 -12.32
CA GLU A 63 6.44 3.31 -13.30
C GLU A 63 6.61 2.26 -14.40
N VAL A 64 6.74 0.98 -14.03
CA VAL A 64 6.82 -0.14 -14.98
C VAL A 64 5.55 -0.23 -15.83
N ALA A 65 4.37 -0.14 -15.22
CA ALA A 65 3.12 -0.16 -15.96
C ALA A 65 2.98 1.01 -16.94
N LYS A 66 3.61 2.17 -16.67
CA LYS A 66 3.67 3.27 -17.64
C LYS A 66 4.64 2.93 -18.77
N SER A 67 5.85 2.46 -18.48
CA SER A 67 6.86 2.18 -19.52
C SER A 67 6.42 1.09 -20.50
N GLU A 68 5.70 0.06 -20.02
CA GLU A 68 5.14 -1.00 -20.87
C GLU A 68 4.01 -0.50 -21.79
N ASN A 69 3.27 0.54 -21.41
CA ASN A 69 2.21 1.13 -22.24
C ASN A 69 2.72 2.12 -23.30
N PHE A 70 4.01 2.50 -23.27
CA PHE A 70 4.67 3.35 -24.27
C PHE A 70 5.63 2.59 -25.18
N SER A 71 5.66 1.25 -25.10
CA SER A 71 6.45 0.34 -25.95
C SER A 71 5.56 -0.44 -26.91
#